data_AF-A0A537HGN3-F1
#
_entry.id   AF-A0A537HGN3-F1
#
_cell.length_a   1.000
_cell.length_b   1.000
_cell.length_c   1.000
_cell.angle_alpha   90.00
_cell.angle_beta   90.00
_cell.angle_gamma   90.00
#
_symmetry.space_group_name_H-M   'P 1'
#
loop_
_entity.id
_entity.type
_entity.pdbx_description
1 polymer ?
#
loop_
_entity_poly.entity_id
_entity_poly.type
_entity_poly.pdbx_seq_one_letter_code
_entity_poly.pdbx_strand_id
1 'polypeptide(L)'
;MESVTEQLHTPKAVRLDRISDETPSIRSFWFSDSTLHNAKPGQFAMVWVPGIDEVPMSVLAIHGRSEAGVVIKKGGPVSTALWEKKVGDKFWVRGPYGHPFSVGHHHKLLVVGGGTGLVPLISFLVHLRGRD
;
A
#
# COMPACT_ATOMS: atom_id res chain seq x y z
N MET A 1 13.63 -21.47 -1.78
CA MET A 1 12.26 -21.01 -2.11
C MET A 1 11.45 -20.74 -0.84
N GLU A 2 11.57 -21.56 0.20
CA GLU A 2 10.94 -21.34 1.51
C GLU A 2 11.36 -20.02 2.19
N SER A 3 12.62 -19.61 2.08
CA SER A 3 13.14 -18.39 2.73
C SER A 3 12.49 -17.08 2.26
N VAL A 4 12.00 -17.01 1.01
CA VAL A 4 11.35 -15.81 0.46
C VAL A 4 9.87 -15.75 0.89
N THR A 5 9.22 -16.91 0.97
CA THR A 5 7.83 -17.03 1.43
C THR A 5 7.74 -16.74 2.93
N GLU A 6 8.70 -17.19 3.73
CA GLU A 6 8.74 -16.93 5.17
C GLU A 6 8.89 -15.43 5.48
N GLN A 7 9.77 -14.73 4.74
CA GLN A 7 9.94 -13.28 4.83
C GLN A 7 8.68 -12.49 4.46
N LEU A 8 7.79 -13.05 3.64
CA LEU A 8 6.52 -12.42 3.27
C LEU A 8 5.55 -12.37 4.44
N HIS A 9 5.61 -13.34 5.35
CA HIS A 9 4.64 -13.52 6.43
C HIS A 9 5.09 -12.93 7.76
N THR A 10 6.37 -12.65 7.92
CA THR A 10 6.90 -12.00 9.13
C THR A 10 6.62 -10.49 9.12
N PRO A 11 5.87 -9.95 10.11
CA PRO A 11 5.72 -8.50 10.26
C PRO A 11 7.07 -7.82 10.50
N LYS A 12 7.33 -6.75 9.74
CA LYS A 12 8.49 -5.88 9.92
C LYS A 12 8.06 -4.48 10.29
N ALA A 13 8.81 -3.87 11.20
CA ALA A 13 8.60 -2.48 11.58
C ALA A 13 9.17 -1.56 10.49
N VAL A 14 8.33 -0.67 9.96
CA VAL A 14 8.71 0.38 9.02
C VAL A 14 8.56 1.74 9.68
N ARG A 15 9.38 2.71 9.27
CA ARG A 15 9.30 4.09 9.73
C ARG A 15 8.43 4.88 8.77
N LEU A 16 7.52 5.68 9.32
CA LEU A 16 6.74 6.63 8.55
C LEU A 16 7.63 7.79 8.11
N ASP A 17 7.98 7.84 6.83
CA ASP A 17 8.93 8.82 6.29
C ASP A 17 8.22 10.10 5.86
N ARG A 18 6.99 9.98 5.32
CA ARG A 18 6.21 11.13 4.88
C ARG A 18 4.72 10.85 4.99
N ILE A 19 3.97 11.92 5.26
CA ILE A 19 2.52 11.90 5.25
C ILE A 19 2.00 12.92 4.24
N SER A 20 0.93 12.58 3.55
CA SER A 20 0.19 13.50 2.68
C SER A 20 -1.29 13.41 3.03
N ASP A 21 -1.87 14.52 3.49
CA ASP A 21 -3.30 14.59 3.80
C ASP A 21 -4.05 14.87 2.49
N GLU A 22 -4.79 13.87 2.01
CA GLU A 22 -5.48 13.92 0.71
C GLU A 22 -6.86 14.56 0.84
N THR A 23 -7.54 14.28 1.95
CA THR A 23 -8.81 14.88 2.36
C THR A 23 -8.85 14.96 3.89
N PRO A 24 -9.83 15.64 4.51
CA PRO A 24 -9.97 15.67 5.97
C PRO A 24 -10.10 14.30 6.65
N SER A 25 -10.42 13.24 5.90
CA SER A 25 -10.59 11.88 6.42
C SER A 25 -9.71 10.82 5.73
N ILE A 26 -8.87 11.22 4.77
CA ILE A 26 -8.00 10.32 4.02
C ILE A 26 -6.57 10.88 4.01
N ARG A 27 -5.59 10.04 4.38
CA ARG A 27 -4.17 10.39 4.32
C ARG A 27 -3.33 9.24 3.79
N SER A 28 -2.27 9.59 3.09
CA SER A 28 -1.30 8.66 2.52
C SER A 28 -0.05 8.60 3.40
N PHE A 29 0.33 7.41 3.81
CA PHE A 29 1.57 7.12 4.53
C PHE A 29 2.59 6.59 3.55
N TRP A 30 3.75 7.23 3.49
CA TRP A 30 4.88 6.84 2.65
C TRP A 30 6.02 6.37 3.53
N PHE A 31 6.62 5.24 3.17
CA PHE A 31 7.66 4.59 3.95
C PHE A 31 8.58 3.78 3.03
N SER A 32 9.83 3.64 3.44
CA SER A 32 10.80 2.81 2.73
C SER A 32 10.62 1.33 3.08
N ASP A 33 10.47 0.47 2.08
CA ASP A 33 10.40 -0.98 2.29
C ASP A 33 10.89 -1.76 1.07
N SER A 34 11.88 -2.65 1.26
CA SER A 34 12.54 -3.40 0.18
C SER A 34 11.61 -4.36 -0.59
N THR A 35 10.47 -4.74 -0.03
CA THR A 35 9.54 -5.68 -0.65
C THR A 35 8.33 -4.95 -1.22
N LEU A 36 7.71 -4.07 -0.43
CA LEU A 36 6.47 -3.39 -0.79
C LEU A 36 6.66 -2.30 -1.83
N HIS A 37 7.84 -1.70 -1.98
CA HIS A 37 8.09 -0.73 -3.07
C HIS A 37 8.02 -1.39 -4.46
N ASN A 38 8.15 -2.72 -4.54
CA ASN A 38 8.02 -3.52 -5.75
C ASN A 38 6.65 -4.21 -5.87
N ALA A 39 5.69 -3.88 -5.00
CA ALA A 39 4.34 -4.44 -5.08
C ALA A 39 3.72 -4.09 -6.43
N LYS A 40 3.09 -5.08 -7.06
CA LYS A 40 2.41 -4.89 -8.34
C LYS A 40 0.99 -4.35 -8.11
N PRO A 41 0.43 -3.59 -9.06
CA PRO A 41 -0.94 -3.09 -8.95
C PRO A 41 -1.95 -4.22 -8.71
N GLY A 42 -2.84 -4.04 -7.74
CA GLY A 42 -3.80 -5.06 -7.29
C GLY A 42 -3.33 -5.86 -6.07
N GLN A 43 -2.05 -5.76 -5.68
CA GLN A 43 -1.55 -6.35 -4.45
C GLN A 43 -1.81 -5.45 -3.22
N PHE A 44 -1.79 -6.07 -2.04
CA PHE A 44 -2.03 -5.41 -0.76
C PHE A 44 -1.01 -5.85 0.29
N ALA A 45 -0.87 -5.08 1.37
CA ALA A 45 -0.09 -5.44 2.54
C ALA A 45 -1.03 -5.61 3.73
N MET A 46 -0.65 -6.43 4.68
CA MET A 46 -1.28 -6.40 6.00
C MET A 46 -0.56 -5.35 6.83
N VAL A 47 -1.33 -4.42 7.40
CA VAL A 47 -0.84 -3.31 8.21
C VAL A 47 -1.28 -3.56 9.64
N TRP A 48 -0.30 -3.70 10.54
CA TRP A 48 -0.50 -4.07 11.92
C TRP A 48 -0.17 -2.91 12.86
N VAL A 49 -1.09 -2.65 13.79
CA VAL A 49 -0.86 -1.77 14.94
C VAL A 49 -0.87 -2.64 16.20
N PRO A 50 0.28 -2.82 16.87
CA PRO A 50 0.37 -3.65 18.06
C PRO A 50 -0.63 -3.25 19.15
N GLY A 51 -1.28 -4.26 19.74
CA GLY A 51 -2.30 -4.06 20.77
C GLY A 51 -3.67 -3.65 20.24
N ILE A 52 -3.85 -3.48 18.92
CA ILE A 52 -5.14 -3.18 18.30
C ILE A 52 -5.56 -4.33 17.38
N ASP A 53 -5.10 -4.33 16.13
CA ASP A 53 -5.41 -5.37 15.14
C ASP A 53 -4.55 -5.18 13.88
N GLU A 54 -4.66 -6.11 12.95
CA GLU A 54 -4.05 -6.09 11.63
C GLU A 54 -5.12 -6.06 10.52
N VAL A 55 -4.97 -5.14 9.56
CA VAL A 55 -5.94 -4.99 8.46
C VAL A 55 -5.25 -4.98 7.09
N PRO A 56 -5.89 -5.54 6.05
CA PRO A 56 -5.38 -5.46 4.68
C PRO A 56 -5.53 -4.03 4.13
N MET A 57 -4.48 -3.50 3.51
CA MET A 57 -4.49 -2.22 2.81
C MET A 57 -3.78 -2.34 1.46
N SER A 58 -4.39 -1.76 0.41
CA SER A 58 -3.76 -1.72 -0.92
C SER A 58 -2.41 -1.00 -0.86
N VAL A 59 -1.43 -1.53 -1.58
CA VAL A 59 -0.10 -0.92 -1.65
C VAL A 59 -0.06 0.03 -2.84
N LEU A 60 0.30 1.28 -2.56
CA LEU A 60 0.62 2.27 -3.57
C LEU A 60 2.14 2.25 -3.80
N ALA A 61 2.57 1.44 -4.77
CA ALA A 61 3.95 1.40 -5.25
C ALA A 61 4.05 2.11 -6.60
N ILE A 62 5.12 2.90 -6.79
CA ILE A 62 5.38 3.62 -8.03
C ILE A 62 6.74 3.18 -8.56
N HIS A 63 6.78 2.64 -9.78
CA HIS A 63 8.02 2.18 -10.40
C HIS A 63 9.05 3.33 -10.47
N GLY A 64 10.29 3.04 -10.08
CA GLY A 64 11.38 4.03 -10.00
C GLY A 64 11.42 4.83 -8.68
N ARG A 65 10.52 4.57 -7.72
CA ARG A 65 10.62 5.09 -6.35
C ARG A 65 11.02 3.97 -5.38
N SER A 66 11.79 4.33 -4.36
CA SER A 66 12.16 3.42 -3.26
C SER A 66 11.12 3.36 -2.13
N GLU A 67 10.08 4.20 -2.22
CA GLU A 67 9.01 4.27 -1.21
C GLU A 67 7.80 3.41 -1.63
N ALA A 68 7.16 2.80 -0.63
CA ALA A 68 5.81 2.27 -0.72
C ALA A 68 4.83 3.20 0.01
N GLY A 69 3.58 3.16 -0.42
CA GLY A 69 2.50 3.93 0.18
C GLY A 69 1.35 3.04 0.66
N VAL A 70 0.69 3.45 1.75
CA VAL A 70 -0.66 2.97 2.11
C VAL A 70 -1.57 4.15 2.35
N VAL A 71 -2.81 4.06 1.90
CA VAL A 71 -3.80 5.14 2.04
C VAL A 71 -4.83 4.74 3.09
N ILE A 72 -4.96 5.58 4.10
CA ILE A 72 -5.77 5.34 5.29
C ILE A 72 -6.99 6.24 5.21
N LYS A 73 -8.18 5.64 5.24
CA LYS A 73 -9.43 6.37 5.51
C LYS A 73 -9.81 6.15 6.97
N LYS A 74 -9.94 7.22 7.74
CA LYS A 74 -10.32 7.16 9.16
C LYS A 74 -11.75 6.61 9.29
N GLY A 75 -11.92 5.54 10.06
CA GLY A 75 -13.26 4.95 10.27
C GLY A 75 -13.34 3.75 11.21
N GLY A 76 -12.23 3.05 11.46
CA GLY A 76 -12.14 1.94 12.42
C GLY A 76 -10.91 2.03 13.33
N PRO A 77 -10.78 1.14 14.34
CA PRO A 77 -9.75 1.22 15.38
C PRO A 77 -8.32 1.32 14.84
N VAL A 78 -7.94 0.42 13.92
CA VAL A 78 -6.60 0.42 13.31
C VAL A 78 -6.36 1.67 12.47
N SER A 79 -7.33 2.06 11.64
CA SER A 79 -7.20 3.28 10.81
C SER A 79 -7.09 4.56 11.65
N THR A 80 -7.76 4.62 12.80
CA THR A 80 -7.69 5.76 13.72
C THR A 80 -6.34 5.81 14.43
N ALA A 81 -5.84 4.67 14.92
CA ALA A 81 -4.53 4.61 15.54
C ALA A 81 -3.40 4.92 14.56
N LEU A 82 -3.53 4.48 13.29
CA LEU A 82 -2.61 4.90 12.23
C LEU A 82 -2.75 6.39 11.96
N TRP A 83 -3.97 6.93 11.90
CA TRP A 83 -4.21 8.36 11.65
C TRP A 83 -3.48 9.28 12.63
N GLU A 84 -3.34 8.86 13.89
CA GLU A 84 -2.70 9.62 14.97
C GLU A 84 -1.16 9.59 14.92
N LYS A 85 -0.57 8.71 14.09
CA LYS A 85 0.88 8.64 13.89
C LYS A 85 1.44 9.89 13.23
N LYS A 86 2.69 10.18 13.55
CA LYS A 86 3.49 11.29 13.00
C LYS A 86 4.69 10.75 12.23
N VAL A 87 5.24 11.58 11.34
CA VAL A 87 6.50 11.28 10.65
C VAL A 87 7.56 10.92 11.70
N GLY A 88 8.29 9.83 11.46
CA GLY A 88 9.25 9.24 12.38
C GLY A 88 8.70 8.08 13.22
N ASP A 89 7.38 7.97 13.39
CA ASP A 89 6.78 6.85 14.11
C ASP A 89 6.91 5.54 13.33
N LYS A 90 6.80 4.42 14.07
CA LYS A 90 6.80 3.08 13.49
C LYS A 90 5.40 2.46 13.45
N PHE A 91 5.22 1.62 12.44
CA PHE A 91 4.10 0.68 12.31
C PHE A 91 4.60 -0.60 11.62
N TRP A 92 3.80 -1.67 11.62
CA TRP A 92 4.22 -2.97 11.13
C TRP A 92 3.51 -3.31 9.83
N VAL A 93 4.26 -3.90 8.91
CA VAL A 93 3.75 -4.33 7.62
C VAL A 93 4.27 -5.70 7.26
N ARG A 94 3.48 -6.46 6.50
CA ARG A 94 3.89 -7.69 5.83
C ARG A 94 3.15 -7.86 4.50
N GLY A 95 3.71 -8.67 3.61
CA GLY A 95 3.29 -8.78 2.21
C GLY A 95 4.41 -8.40 1.24
N PRO A 96 4.10 -8.18 -0.05
CA PRO A 96 2.76 -8.00 -0.61
C PRO A 96 2.00 -9.31 -0.87
N TYR A 97 0.70 -9.30 -0.61
CA TYR A 97 -0.25 -10.38 -0.88
C TYR A 97 -1.17 -10.06 -2.06
N GLY A 98 -1.92 -11.06 -2.50
CA GLY A 98 -2.86 -10.94 -3.61
C GLY A 98 -2.18 -11.10 -4.97
N HIS A 99 -3.01 -11.26 -6.00
CA HIS A 99 -2.57 -11.39 -7.38
C HIS A 99 -2.65 -10.03 -8.07
N PRO A 100 -1.66 -9.65 -8.89
CA PRO A 100 -1.70 -8.39 -9.60
C PRO A 100 -2.80 -8.39 -10.67
N PHE A 101 -3.21 -7.19 -11.06
CA PHE A 101 -4.07 -7.04 -12.23
C PHE A 101 -3.37 -7.57 -13.49
N SER A 102 -4.09 -8.40 -14.24
CA SER A 102 -3.65 -8.90 -15.55
C SER A 102 -4.51 -8.27 -16.62
N VAL A 103 -3.89 -7.46 -17.48
CA VAL A 103 -4.53 -6.88 -18.66
C VAL A 103 -3.69 -7.18 -19.89
N GLY A 104 -4.36 -7.56 -20.98
CA GLY A 104 -3.72 -7.75 -22.28
C GLY A 104 -3.27 -6.42 -22.90
N HIS A 105 -2.30 -6.50 -23.80
CA HIS A 105 -1.59 -5.34 -24.38
C HIS A 105 -2.43 -4.47 -25.33
N HIS A 106 -3.61 -4.92 -25.76
CA HIS A 106 -4.39 -4.26 -26.83
C HIS A 106 -5.85 -3.96 -26.45
N HIS A 107 -6.16 -3.85 -25.15
CA HIS A 107 -7.52 -3.56 -24.71
C HIS A 107 -7.70 -2.08 -24.38
N LYS A 108 -8.82 -1.49 -24.84
CA LYS A 108 -9.32 -0.24 -24.28
C LYS A 108 -9.82 -0.54 -22.86
N LEU A 109 -9.32 0.20 -21.88
CA LEU A 109 -9.64 -0.02 -20.46
C LEU A 109 -10.59 1.07 -19.96
N LEU A 110 -11.69 0.66 -19.33
CA LEU A 110 -12.51 1.53 -18.49
C LEU A 110 -12.21 1.22 -17.03
N VAL A 111 -11.77 2.23 -16.29
CA VAL A 111 -11.38 2.11 -14.87
C VAL A 111 -12.33 2.96 -14.04
N VAL A 112 -13.03 2.34 -13.09
CA VAL A 112 -13.99 3.01 -12.20
C VAL A 112 -13.59 2.72 -10.75
N GLY A 113 -13.44 3.76 -9.94
CA GLY A 113 -13.15 3.62 -8.52
C GLY A 113 -13.85 4.68 -7.69
N GLY A 114 -14.09 4.35 -6.42
CA GLY A 114 -14.72 5.24 -5.45
C GLY A 114 -13.98 5.23 -4.12
N GLY A 115 -13.78 6.41 -3.53
CA GLY A 115 -13.06 6.57 -2.26
C GLY A 115 -11.66 5.96 -2.31
N THR A 116 -11.28 5.23 -1.26
CA THR A 116 -9.98 4.53 -1.20
C THR A 116 -9.88 3.32 -2.14
N GLY A 117 -10.97 2.93 -2.80
CA GLY A 117 -10.93 1.94 -3.89
C GLY A 117 -10.12 2.42 -5.11
N LEU A 118 -9.79 3.71 -5.19
CA LEU A 118 -8.92 4.27 -6.23
C LEU A 118 -7.44 3.89 -6.08
N VAL A 119 -6.98 3.54 -4.87
CA VAL A 119 -5.55 3.30 -4.58
C VAL A 119 -4.91 2.24 -5.48
N PRO A 120 -5.45 1.01 -5.59
CA PRO A 120 -4.88 0.01 -6.49
C PRO A 120 -4.99 0.42 -7.97
N LEU A 121 -6.00 1.23 -8.32
CA LEU A 121 -6.21 1.73 -9.70
C LEU A 121 -5.21 2.82 -10.07
N ILE A 122 -4.83 3.69 -9.13
CA ILE A 122 -3.77 4.69 -9.34
C ILE A 122 -2.43 3.99 -9.59
N SER A 123 -2.07 3.03 -8.75
CA SER A 123 -0.88 2.18 -8.95
C SER A 123 -0.90 1.53 -10.33
N PHE A 124 -2.07 1.02 -10.74
CA PHE A 124 -2.26 0.39 -12.03
C PHE A 124 -2.08 1.34 -13.22
N LEU A 125 -2.69 2.53 -13.18
CA LEU A 125 -2.57 3.53 -14.23
C LEU A 125 -1.13 4.04 -14.38
N VAL A 126 -0.44 4.27 -13.26
CA VAL A 126 0.98 4.68 -13.27
C VAL A 126 1.85 3.58 -13.88
N HIS A 127 1.57 2.32 -13.55
CA HIS A 127 2.26 1.17 -14.12
C HIS A 127 2.01 1.01 -15.63
N LEU A 128 0.80 1.27 -16.11
CA LEU A 128 0.48 1.23 -17.55
C LEU A 128 1.20 2.33 -18.33
N ARG A 129 1.30 3.55 -17.80
CA ARG A 129 1.99 4.67 -18.47
C ARG A 129 3.50 4.43 -18.64
N GLY A 130 4.11 3.57 -17.82
CA GLY A 130 5.52 3.20 -17.94
C GLY A 130 5.80 2.10 -18.98
N ARG A 131 4.79 1.64 -19.73
CA ARG A 131 4.93 0.61 -20.77
C ARG A 131 5.03 1.17 -22.20
N ASP A 132 5.02 2.50 -22.35
CA ASP A 132 5.23 3.19 -23.62
C ASP A 132 6.72 3.45 -23.89
#